data_AF-A0A7C2XLC0-F1
#
_entry.id   AF-A0A7C2XLC0-F1
#
_cell.length_a   1.000
_cell.length_b   1.000
_cell.length_c   1.000
_cell.angle_alpha   90.00
_cell.angle_beta   90.00
_cell.angle_gamma   90.00
#
_symmetry.space_group_name_H-M   'P 1'
#
loop_
_entity.id
_entity.type
_entity.pdbx_description
1 polymer ?
#
loop_
_entity_poly.entity_id
_entity_poly.type
_entity_poly.pdbx_seq_one_letter_code
_entity_poly.pdbx_strand_id
1 'polypeptide(L)'
;MPSLESLTKEIESIGFRCTGCGECCRRCSEDSDLVMVSPAEVARIATAQSMRPDEIAEPYPESINLGNGTTLTFEWALKRNDDQCIFLEGNRCTIYPDRPWICRTYP
;
A
#
# COMPACT_ATOMS: atom_id res chain seq x y z
N MET A 1 26.85 17.29 0.53
CA MET A 1 25.53 16.61 0.60
C MET A 1 24.49 17.62 0.14
N PRO A 2 23.56 17.24 -0.75
CA PRO A 2 22.50 18.15 -1.19
C PRO A 2 21.66 18.62 -0.01
N SER A 3 21.14 19.85 -0.06
CA SER A 3 20.16 20.33 0.92
C SER A 3 18.82 19.63 0.70
N LEU A 4 17.98 19.59 1.74
CA LEU A 4 16.62 19.05 1.64
C LEU A 4 15.82 19.75 0.53
N GLU A 5 15.93 21.07 0.43
CA GLU A 5 15.25 21.87 -0.61
C GLU A 5 15.73 21.51 -2.03
N SER A 6 17.03 21.30 -2.21
CA SER A 6 17.59 20.91 -3.52
C SER A 6 17.08 19.53 -3.93
N LEU A 7 17.01 18.58 -3.00
CA LEU A 7 16.53 17.23 -3.28
C LEU A 7 15.02 17.21 -3.60
N THR A 8 14.22 17.97 -2.85
CA THR A 8 12.77 18.08 -3.11
C THR A 8 12.52 18.65 -4.51
N LYS A 9 13.22 19.73 -4.89
CA LYS A 9 13.06 20.35 -6.21
C LYS A 9 13.46 19.40 -7.36
N GLU A 10 14.48 18.57 -7.14
CA GLU A 10 14.91 17.56 -8.10
C GLU A 10 13.84 16.48 -8.29
N ILE A 11 13.30 15.92 -7.20
CA ILE A 11 12.21 14.93 -7.22
C ILE A 11 10.96 15.50 -7.90
N GLU A 12 10.59 16.75 -7.60
CA GLU A 12 9.46 17.42 -8.25
C GLU A 12 9.69 17.59 -9.75
N SER A 13 10.91 17.91 -10.17
CA SER A 13 11.25 18.09 -11.59
C SER A 13 11.23 16.78 -12.40
N ILE A 14 11.54 15.65 -11.75
CA ILE A 14 11.36 14.30 -12.33
C ILE A 14 9.86 14.05 -12.62
N GLY A 15 8.95 14.74 -11.91
CA GLY A 15 7.51 14.66 -12.17
C GLY A 15 6.88 13.36 -11.71
N PHE A 16 7.50 12.66 -10.75
CA PHE A 16 6.98 11.41 -10.22
C PHE A 16 5.66 11.63 -9.46
N ARG A 17 4.55 11.19 -10.04
CA ARG A 17 3.22 11.23 -9.43
C ARG A 17 2.34 10.15 -10.01
N CYS A 18 1.33 9.76 -9.25
CA CYS A 18 0.30 8.88 -9.78
C CYS A 18 -0.35 9.49 -11.02
N THR A 19 -0.40 8.69 -12.08
CA THR A 19 -1.01 8.99 -13.37
C THR A 19 -2.49 8.63 -13.40
N GLY A 20 -2.97 7.91 -12.38
CA GLY A 20 -4.34 7.42 -12.30
C GLY A 20 -4.65 6.37 -13.37
N CYS A 21 -3.66 5.54 -13.72
CA CYS A 21 -3.84 4.40 -14.62
C CYS A 21 -4.58 3.24 -13.95
N GLY A 22 -4.46 3.09 -12.63
CA GLY A 22 -5.08 2.01 -11.85
C GLY A 22 -4.28 0.70 -11.84
N GLU A 23 -3.19 0.59 -12.59
CA GLU A 23 -2.42 -0.64 -12.76
C GLU A 23 -1.89 -1.18 -11.41
N CYS A 24 -1.19 -0.35 -10.63
CA CYS A 24 -0.66 -0.74 -9.32
C CYS A 24 -1.75 -1.06 -8.27
N CYS A 25 -3.00 -0.60 -8.50
CA CYS A 25 -4.12 -0.87 -7.62
C CYS A 25 -4.88 -2.15 -8.01
N ARG A 26 -4.69 -2.64 -9.24
CA ARG A 26 -5.29 -3.87 -9.79
C ARG A 26 -4.31 -5.03 -9.70
N ARG A 27 -4.83 -6.24 -9.81
CA ARG A 27 -4.05 -7.47 -9.84
C ARG A 27 -3.74 -7.70 -11.31
N CYS A 28 -2.49 -7.42 -11.68
CA CYS A 28 -2.03 -7.50 -13.06
C CYS A 28 -1.59 -8.92 -13.44
N SER A 29 -1.36 -9.77 -12.44
CA SER A 29 -0.90 -11.16 -12.55
C SER A 29 -1.17 -11.94 -11.27
N GLU A 30 -1.06 -13.27 -11.32
CA GLU A 30 -1.12 -14.12 -10.12
C GLU A 30 -0.01 -13.79 -9.11
N ASP A 31 1.12 -13.27 -9.59
CA ASP A 31 2.26 -12.85 -8.79
C ASP A 31 2.21 -11.36 -8.39
N SER A 32 1.06 -10.68 -8.55
CA SER A 32 0.98 -9.28 -8.13
C SER A 32 1.12 -9.15 -6.62
N ASP A 33 2.17 -8.45 -6.20
CA ASP A 33 2.49 -8.21 -4.80
C ASP A 33 1.33 -7.55 -4.06
N LEU A 34 1.15 -7.98 -2.81
CA LEU A 34 0.23 -7.33 -1.88
C LEU A 34 0.90 -6.10 -1.27
N VAL A 35 0.10 -5.06 -1.01
CA VAL A 35 0.58 -3.86 -0.34
C VAL A 35 0.69 -4.13 1.16
N MET A 36 1.90 -4.43 1.63
CA MET A 36 2.17 -4.50 3.07
C MET A 36 1.95 -3.14 3.74
N VAL A 37 1.38 -3.17 4.95
CA VAL A 37 1.06 -1.99 5.74
C VAL A 37 1.41 -2.19 7.20
N SER A 38 2.03 -1.16 7.77
CA SER A 38 2.32 -1.10 9.20
C SER A 38 1.06 -0.78 10.03
N PRO A 39 1.04 -1.11 11.34
CA PRO A 39 -0.05 -0.73 12.22
C PRO A 39 -0.35 0.78 12.24
N ALA A 40 0.69 1.61 12.11
CA ALA A 40 0.53 3.07 12.08
C ALA A 40 -0.17 3.55 10.80
N GLU A 41 0.11 2.93 9.65
CA GLU A 41 -0.59 3.23 8.41
C GLU A 41 -2.05 2.82 8.46
N VAL A 42 -2.35 1.62 8.99
CA VAL A 42 -3.72 1.15 9.16
C VAL A 42 -4.51 2.07 10.09
N ALA A 43 -3.93 2.50 11.22
CA ALA A 43 -4.58 3.43 12.15
C ALA A 43 -4.88 4.80 11.51
N ARG A 44 -3.95 5.30 10.68
CA ARG A 44 -4.12 6.56 9.94
C ARG A 44 -5.25 6.46 8.92
N ILE A 45 -5.30 5.37 8.15
CA ILE A 45 -6.38 5.12 7.17
C ILE A 45 -7.73 4.94 7.88
N ALA A 46 -7.76 4.17 8.98
CA ALA A 46 -8.95 3.97 9.80
C ALA A 46 -9.55 5.29 10.29
N THR A 47 -8.71 6.19 10.78
CA THR A 47 -9.12 7.52 11.22
C THR A 47 -9.64 8.37 10.05
N ALA A 48 -8.91 8.40 8.94
CA ALA A 48 -9.27 9.21 7.78
C ALA A 48 -10.57 8.77 7.11
N GLN A 49 -10.86 7.47 7.11
CA GLN A 49 -12.02 6.87 6.42
C GLN A 49 -13.17 6.49 7.37
N SER A 50 -13.00 6.68 8.68
CA SER A 50 -13.96 6.19 9.70
C SER A 50 -14.26 4.69 9.53
N MET A 51 -13.24 3.89 9.22
CA MET A 51 -13.32 2.45 9.01
C MET A 51 -12.65 1.69 10.16
N ARG A 52 -13.05 0.44 10.37
CA ARG A 52 -12.38 -0.43 11.34
C ARG A 52 -11.09 -1.00 10.73
N PRO A 53 -10.02 -1.22 11.52
CA PRO A 53 -8.77 -1.79 11.01
C PRO A 53 -8.93 -3.11 10.24
N ASP A 54 -9.84 -3.98 10.68
CA ASP A 54 -10.14 -5.26 10.04
C ASP A 54 -10.93 -5.11 8.72
N GLU A 55 -11.41 -3.93 8.39
CA GLU A 55 -12.03 -3.62 7.08
C GLU A 55 -10.97 -3.13 6.08
N ILE A 56 -9.78 -2.76 6.56
CA ILE A 56 -8.71 -2.12 5.77
C ILE A 56 -7.65 -3.14 5.39
N ALA A 57 -7.24 -3.95 6.35
CA ALA A 57 -6.09 -4.83 6.23
C ALA A 57 -6.41 -6.23 6.76
N GLU A 58 -5.65 -7.20 6.28
CA GLU A 58 -5.69 -8.59 6.72
C GLU A 58 -4.28 -9.16 6.88
N PRO A 59 -4.10 -10.24 7.67
CA PRO A 59 -2.80 -10.89 7.78
C PRO A 59 -2.26 -11.26 6.40
N TYR A 60 -0.97 -11.00 6.16
CA TYR A 60 -0.33 -11.44 4.92
C TYR A 60 -0.48 -12.97 4.77
N PRO A 61 -0.84 -13.49 3.58
CA PRO A 61 -1.25 -14.88 3.42
C PRO A 61 -0.10 -15.88 3.59
N GLU A 62 1.14 -15.45 3.37
CA GLU A 62 2.31 -16.30 3.50
C GLU A 62 2.86 -16.32 4.93
N SER A 63 3.50 -17.44 5.28
CA SER A 63 4.21 -17.60 6.55
C SER A 63 5.41 -18.52 6.36
N ILE A 64 6.42 -18.37 7.23
CA ILE A 64 7.64 -19.17 7.20
C ILE A 64 7.63 -20.14 8.37
N ASN A 65 7.71 -21.43 8.08
CA ASN A 65 7.91 -22.46 9.11
C ASN A 65 9.41 -22.64 9.37
N LEU A 66 9.84 -22.56 10.63
CA LEU A 66 11.26 -22.66 11.02
C LEU A 66 11.73 -24.10 11.26
N GLY A 67 10.87 -25.11 11.05
CA GLY A 67 11.22 -26.53 11.24
C GLY A 67 11.33 -26.98 12.71
N ASN A 68 11.14 -26.08 13.68
CA ASN A 68 11.17 -26.36 15.12
C ASN A 68 9.77 -26.23 15.78
N GLY A 69 8.71 -26.25 14.98
CA GLY A 69 7.33 -25.98 15.43
C GLY A 69 6.95 -24.50 15.49
N THR A 70 7.87 -23.58 15.22
CA THR A 70 7.60 -22.13 15.15
C THR A 70 7.23 -21.71 13.74
N THR A 71 6.19 -20.87 13.62
CA THR A 71 5.79 -20.23 12.36
C THR A 71 5.91 -18.71 12.51
N LEU A 72 6.60 -18.05 11.57
CA LEU A 72 6.70 -16.61 11.47
C LEU A 72 5.69 -16.10 10.45
N THR A 73 4.87 -15.13 10.84
CA THR A 73 3.98 -14.39 9.94
C THR A 73 4.64 -13.09 9.50
N PHE A 74 4.30 -12.60 8.31
CA PHE A 74 4.66 -11.25 7.90
C PHE A 74 3.72 -10.21 8.54
N GLU A 75 3.87 -8.95 8.15
CA GLU A 75 2.94 -7.87 8.54
C GLU A 75 1.55 -8.07 7.90
N TRP A 76 0.73 -7.03 7.91
CA TRP A 76 -0.59 -7.05 7.33
C TRP A 76 -0.52 -6.52 5.90
N ALA A 77 -1.45 -6.95 5.05
CA ALA A 77 -1.64 -6.43 3.70
C ALA A 77 -2.94 -5.63 3.61
N LEU A 78 -2.98 -4.62 2.75
CA LEU A 78 -4.26 -4.03 2.35
C LEU A 78 -5.16 -5.10 1.74
N LYS A 79 -6.43 -5.07 2.14
CA LYS A 79 -7.45 -5.94 1.57
C LYS A 79 -7.66 -5.65 0.09
N ARG A 80 -8.16 -6.67 -0.60
CA ARG A 80 -8.59 -6.59 -2.00
C ARG A 80 -10.02 -7.14 -2.14
N ASN A 81 -10.77 -6.55 -3.06
CA ASN A 81 -12.02 -7.12 -3.56
C ASN A 81 -11.75 -7.62 -4.98
N ASP A 82 -11.90 -8.93 -5.19
CA ASP A 82 -11.52 -9.59 -6.44
C ASP A 82 -10.07 -9.22 -6.85
N ASP A 83 -9.92 -8.62 -8.03
CA ASP A 83 -8.64 -8.25 -8.62
C ASP A 83 -8.23 -6.79 -8.35
N GLN A 84 -8.77 -6.12 -7.31
CA GLN A 84 -8.41 -4.72 -7.03
C GLN A 84 -8.34 -4.39 -5.54
N CYS A 85 -7.51 -3.40 -5.20
CA CYS A 85 -7.47 -2.79 -3.87
C CYS A 85 -8.87 -2.29 -3.46
N ILE A 86 -9.25 -2.45 -2.19
CA ILE A 86 -10.55 -2.00 -1.65
C ILE A 86 -10.78 -0.49 -1.79
N PHE A 87 -9.72 0.30 -1.98
CA PHE A 87 -9.79 1.76 -2.13
C PHE A 87 -9.74 2.23 -3.59
N LEU A 88 -9.84 1.32 -4.57
CA LEU A 88 -9.88 1.68 -5.98
C LEU A 88 -11.32 1.90 -6.44
N GLU A 89 -11.63 3.12 -6.88
CA GLU A 89 -12.88 3.45 -7.56
C GLU A 89 -12.59 3.93 -8.99
N GLY A 90 -13.05 3.20 -9.99
CA GLY A 90 -12.63 3.40 -11.37
C GLY A 90 -11.10 3.27 -11.48
N ASN A 91 -10.40 4.35 -11.81
CA ASN A 91 -8.93 4.40 -11.82
C ASN A 91 -8.37 5.42 -10.81
N ARG A 92 -9.13 5.69 -9.74
CA ARG A 92 -8.76 6.66 -8.70
C ARG A 92 -8.72 5.98 -7.33
N CYS A 93 -7.67 6.26 -6.57
CA CYS A 93 -7.59 5.86 -5.18
C CYS A 93 -8.44 6.80 -4.33
N THR A 94 -9.41 6.28 -3.59
CA THR A 94 -10.29 7.06 -2.72
C THR A 94 -9.55 7.62 -1.51
N ILE A 95 -8.47 6.96 -1.10
CA ILE A 95 -7.60 7.38 0.01
C ILE A 95 -6.30 8.02 -0.47
N TYR A 96 -6.27 8.65 -1.66
CA TYR A 96 -5.02 9.12 -2.26
C TYR A 96 -4.12 9.96 -1.33
N PRO A 97 -4.62 10.95 -0.55
CA PRO A 97 -3.79 11.70 0.40
C PRO A 97 -3.23 10.83 1.52
N ASP A 98 -3.96 9.78 1.86
CA ASP A 98 -3.71 8.86 2.96
C ASP A 98 -3.11 7.52 2.54
N ARG A 99 -2.69 7.38 1.28
CA ARG A 99 -2.16 6.12 0.76
C ARG A 99 -0.92 5.65 1.54
N PRO A 100 -0.72 4.33 1.72
CA PRO A 100 0.48 3.75 2.32
C PRO A 100 1.77 4.20 1.64
N TRP A 101 2.90 4.03 2.33
CA TRP A 101 4.23 4.36 1.80
C TRP A 101 4.55 3.61 0.52
N ILE A 102 4.28 2.31 0.47
CA ILE A 102 4.47 1.50 -0.76
C ILE A 102 3.66 2.09 -1.91
N CYS A 103 2.41 2.50 -1.70
CA CYS A 103 1.60 3.13 -2.75
C CYS A 103 2.15 4.49 -3.21
N ARG A 104 3.05 5.14 -2.46
CA ARG A 104 3.71 6.40 -2.87
C ARG A 104 4.93 6.17 -3.74
N THR A 105 5.42 4.93 -3.83
CA THR A 105 6.57 4.57 -4.68
C THR A 105 6.17 4.12 -6.08
N TYR A 106 4.87 4.14 -6.41
CA TYR A 106 4.34 3.86 -7.74
C TYR A 106 3.72 5.11 -8.37
N PRO A 107 3.92 5.35 -9.68
CA PRO A 107 3.32 6.45 -10.42
C PRO A 107 1.91 6.10 -10.93
#